data_AF-A0A1S3H368-F1
#
_entry.id   AF-A0A1S3H368-F1
#
_cell.length_a   1.000
_cell.length_b   1.000
_cell.length_c   1.000
_cell.angle_alpha   90.00
_cell.angle_beta   90.00
_cell.angle_gamma   90.00
#
_symmetry.space_group_name_H-M   'P 1'
#
loop_
_entity.id
_entity.type
_entity.pdbx_description
1 polymer ?
#
loop_
_entity_poly.entity_id
_entity_poly.type
_entity_poly.pdbx_seq_one_letter_code
_entity_poly.pdbx_strand_id
1 'polypeptide(L)'
;MVSIKSSDFHYVCFIFSEGENSEGEGSDGQSSNDGPCPNFSNYLYFLFVPTLVYRDSYPRSPTINWRYVVTNFAQVAGCLIYLYYLLARFCVPVFRNFNHESVTLKQLLLSSFGCMLPGTLILLIAFFAILHSWLNAFAEMLRFADRLFYKDWWNSKSYAIWYRTWNCVVHDWLFTYVYKDISSLLKYLNIQCGRATPMAVVFLLSAIFHEYIVTMTMGFFYPVLFVMFGGIGFGFMFLGLKPTHQAWNVFMWITLMIGMGLLMCLYSLEWYARKNCPVTADSFLDKLIPRTWTCELRLWQNDLDPGVTGQ
;
A
#
# COMPACT_ATOMS: atom_id res chain seq x y z
N MET A 1 -9.42 5.37 0.00
CA MET A 1 -9.56 5.99 1.33
C MET A 1 -11.01 6.40 1.61
N VAL A 2 -11.65 7.19 0.73
CA VAL A 2 -13.08 7.56 0.89
C VAL A 2 -14.00 6.34 0.95
N SER A 3 -13.85 5.36 0.06
CA SER A 3 -14.67 4.14 0.09
C SER A 3 -14.51 3.37 1.40
N ILE A 4 -13.29 3.27 1.93
CA ILE A 4 -13.00 2.63 3.23
C ILE A 4 -13.76 3.35 4.34
N LYS A 5 -13.58 4.68 4.45
CA LYS A 5 -14.25 5.49 5.47
C LYS A 5 -15.78 5.47 5.36
N SER A 6 -16.32 5.42 4.15
CA SER A 6 -17.75 5.30 3.93
C SER A 6 -18.26 3.94 4.44
N SER A 7 -17.57 2.85 4.12
CA SER A 7 -17.88 1.52 4.65
C SER A 7 -17.80 1.49 6.18
N ASP A 8 -16.81 2.15 6.78
CA ASP A 8 -16.64 2.21 8.24
C ASP A 8 -17.80 2.93 8.91
N PHE A 9 -18.26 4.05 8.36
CA PHE A 9 -19.38 4.79 8.91
C PHE A 9 -20.69 4.00 8.83
N HIS A 10 -20.95 3.32 7.70
CA HIS A 10 -22.09 2.43 7.57
C HIS A 10 -22.02 1.26 8.55
N TYR A 11 -20.84 0.66 8.71
CA TYR A 11 -20.61 -0.43 9.65
C TYR A 11 -20.88 0.01 11.09
N VAL A 12 -20.37 1.16 11.50
CA VAL A 12 -20.60 1.69 12.85
C VAL A 12 -22.08 2.02 13.09
N CYS A 13 -22.74 2.70 12.15
CA CYS A 13 -24.17 2.99 12.23
C CYS A 13 -25.03 1.71 12.28
N PHE A 14 -24.60 0.64 11.59
CA PHE A 14 -25.24 -0.69 11.69
C PHE A 14 -25.08 -1.33 13.09
N ILE A 15 -23.86 -1.35 13.64
CA ILE A 15 -23.60 -1.93 14.96
C ILE A 15 -24.34 -1.18 16.07
N PHE A 16 -24.38 0.16 16.04
CA PHE A 16 -25.15 0.93 17.03
C PHE A 16 -26.66 0.66 16.91
N SER A 17 -27.17 0.54 15.68
CA SER A 17 -28.58 0.18 15.46
C SER A 17 -28.93 -1.23 15.95
N GLU A 18 -28.01 -2.21 15.85
CA GLU A 18 -28.22 -3.54 16.42
C GLU A 18 -28.05 -3.56 17.95
N GLY A 19 -27.14 -2.76 18.51
CA GLY A 19 -26.93 -2.61 19.95
C GLY A 19 -28.17 -2.11 20.68
N GLU A 20 -28.83 -1.06 20.18
CA GLU A 20 -30.11 -0.58 20.76
C GLU A 20 -31.24 -1.60 20.62
N ASN A 21 -31.32 -2.31 19.48
CA ASN A 21 -32.31 -3.39 19.31
C ASN A 21 -32.09 -4.57 20.26
N SER A 22 -30.87 -4.73 20.79
CA SER A 22 -30.51 -5.77 21.76
C SER A 22 -30.72 -5.34 23.22
N GLU A 23 -30.63 -4.03 23.51
CA GLU A 23 -30.81 -3.45 24.86
C GLU A 23 -32.24 -2.93 25.12
N GLY A 24 -33.11 -2.93 24.10
CA GLY A 24 -34.50 -2.44 24.15
C GLY A 24 -35.52 -3.23 25.01
N GLU A 25 -35.08 -4.10 25.93
CA GLU A 25 -35.95 -4.79 26.90
C GLU A 25 -35.68 -4.46 28.38
N GLY A 26 -34.86 -3.45 28.71
CA GLY A 26 -34.63 -3.14 30.12
C GLY A 26 -34.08 -1.75 30.46
N SER A 27 -34.94 -0.95 31.10
CA SER A 27 -34.68 0.18 32.02
C SER A 27 -34.59 1.61 31.47
N ASP A 28 -35.44 2.44 32.08
CA ASP A 28 -35.65 3.88 31.88
C ASP A 28 -34.43 4.76 32.19
N GLY A 29 -34.31 5.86 31.44
CA GLY A 29 -34.03 7.17 32.04
C GLY A 29 -32.74 7.90 31.66
N GLN A 30 -32.59 8.33 30.41
CA GLN A 30 -32.17 9.71 30.05
C GLN A 30 -32.23 9.91 28.52
N SER A 31 -33.12 10.80 28.08
CA SER A 31 -33.27 11.21 26.69
C SER A 31 -32.09 12.08 26.24
N SER A 32 -31.06 11.46 25.67
CA SER A 32 -30.21 12.13 24.68
C SER A 32 -30.82 11.90 23.30
N ASN A 33 -31.13 12.99 22.61
CA ASN A 33 -31.87 13.05 21.35
C ASN A 33 -31.01 12.67 20.13
N ASP A 34 -30.04 11.78 20.30
CA ASP A 34 -29.17 11.30 19.23
C ASP A 34 -29.73 9.95 18.76
N GLY A 35 -30.21 9.88 17.52
CA GLY A 35 -30.55 8.59 16.91
C GLY A 35 -29.33 7.66 16.83
N PRO A 36 -29.51 6.39 16.45
CA PRO A 36 -28.45 5.37 16.47
C PRO A 36 -27.23 5.69 15.60
N CYS A 37 -27.35 6.68 14.71
CA CYS A 37 -26.29 7.04 13.78
C CYS A 37 -25.69 8.41 14.12
N PRO A 38 -24.36 8.57 13.98
CA PRO A 38 -23.70 9.78 14.41
C PRO A 38 -24.14 11.00 13.60
N ASN A 39 -24.12 12.16 14.27
CA ASN A 39 -24.34 13.45 13.63
C ASN A 39 -23.46 13.62 12.37
N PHE A 40 -24.05 14.12 11.27
CA PHE A 40 -23.36 14.28 9.98
C PHE A 40 -22.08 15.13 10.08
N SER A 41 -22.03 16.08 11.02
CA SER A 41 -20.82 16.87 11.30
C SER A 41 -19.65 16.01 11.78
N ASN A 42 -19.90 14.98 12.59
CA ASN A 42 -18.86 14.06 13.08
C ASN A 42 -18.35 13.17 11.94
N TYR A 43 -19.26 12.72 11.07
CA TYR A 43 -18.89 11.99 9.85
C TYR A 43 -18.03 12.83 8.90
N LEU A 44 -18.43 14.09 8.65
CA LEU A 44 -17.67 15.00 7.80
C LEU A 44 -16.27 15.26 8.39
N TYR A 45 -16.16 15.43 9.70
CA TYR A 45 -14.87 15.56 10.38
C TYR A 45 -14.03 14.29 10.21
N PHE A 46 -14.60 13.10 10.46
CA PHE A 46 -13.93 11.81 10.26
C PHE A 46 -13.40 11.63 8.83
N LEU A 47 -14.15 12.09 7.82
CA LEU A 47 -13.75 11.97 6.42
C LEU A 47 -12.38 12.62 6.13
N PHE A 48 -12.09 13.74 6.78
CA PHE A 48 -10.83 14.48 6.58
C PHE A 48 -9.73 14.14 7.58
N VAL A 49 -10.06 13.65 8.78
CA VAL A 49 -9.06 13.29 9.79
C VAL A 49 -8.15 12.15 9.30
N PRO A 50 -6.83 12.17 9.58
CA PRO A 50 -5.89 11.14 9.15
C PRO A 50 -5.98 9.83 9.96
N THR A 51 -7.20 9.32 10.18
CA THR A 51 -7.47 8.00 10.75
C THR A 51 -8.48 7.26 9.88
N LEU A 52 -8.46 5.93 9.96
CA LEU A 52 -9.44 5.05 9.31
C LEU A 52 -10.40 4.41 10.30
N VAL A 53 -10.17 4.56 11.62
CA VAL A 53 -11.08 4.00 12.63
C VAL A 53 -12.01 5.10 13.12
N TYR A 54 -13.32 4.91 12.92
CA TYR A 54 -14.33 5.85 13.38
C TYR A 54 -14.47 5.81 14.92
N ARG A 55 -14.59 6.99 15.54
CA ARG A 55 -14.92 7.19 16.97
C ARG A 55 -15.76 8.46 17.09
N ASP A 56 -16.72 8.49 18.01
CA ASP A 56 -17.59 9.68 18.20
C ASP A 56 -16.84 10.88 18.75
N SER A 57 -15.80 10.63 19.56
CA SER A 57 -14.91 11.67 20.06
C SER A 57 -13.45 11.32 19.79
N TYR A 58 -12.73 12.30 19.26
CA TYR A 58 -11.29 12.24 19.03
C TYR A 58 -10.57 13.24 19.94
N PRO A 59 -9.37 12.93 20.43
CA PRO A 59 -8.59 13.89 21.19
C PRO A 59 -8.20 15.06 20.28
N ARG A 60 -8.47 16.29 20.74
CA ARG A 60 -8.25 17.52 19.95
C ARG A 60 -7.15 18.40 20.53
N SER A 61 -6.34 19.00 19.67
CA SER A 61 -5.36 20.02 20.10
C SER A 61 -6.06 21.34 20.42
N PRO A 62 -5.55 22.14 21.39
CA PRO A 62 -6.18 23.40 21.78
C PRO A 62 -6.08 24.48 20.71
N THR A 63 -4.97 24.53 19.97
CA THR A 63 -4.66 25.55 18.95
C THR A 63 -4.05 24.90 17.71
N ILE A 64 -4.10 25.62 16.58
CA ILE A 64 -3.46 25.22 15.32
C ILE A 64 -2.13 25.97 15.18
N ASN A 65 -1.04 25.24 15.01
CA ASN A 65 0.27 25.81 14.69
C ASN A 65 0.45 25.88 13.16
N TRP A 66 0.05 27.00 12.55
CA TRP A 66 0.17 27.20 11.10
C TRP A 66 1.60 27.14 10.57
N ARG A 67 2.60 27.50 11.38
CA ARG A 67 4.02 27.35 10.98
C ARG A 67 4.38 25.88 10.80
N TYR A 68 3.90 25.01 11.68
CA TYR A 68 4.10 23.57 11.55
C TYR A 68 3.39 23.02 10.30
N VAL A 69 2.14 23.43 10.05
CA VAL A 69 1.37 23.05 8.84
C VAL A 69 2.11 23.44 7.56
N VAL A 70 2.50 24.70 7.43
CA VAL A 70 3.20 25.22 6.24
C VAL A 70 4.56 24.52 6.04
N THR A 71 5.31 24.29 7.13
CA THR A 71 6.59 23.58 7.07
C THR A 71 6.41 22.16 6.55
N ASN A 72 5.41 21.42 7.05
CA ASN A 72 5.13 20.05 6.58
C ASN A 72 4.68 20.04 5.11
N PHE A 73 3.84 20.97 4.66
CA PHE A 73 3.47 21.06 3.24
C PHE A 73 4.67 21.40 2.35
N ALA A 74 5.56 22.29 2.80
CA ALA A 74 6.80 22.57 2.08
C ALA A 74 7.71 21.33 2.01
N GLN A 75 7.78 20.53 3.07
CA GLN A 75 8.49 19.23 3.06
C GLN A 75 7.88 18.25 2.06
N VAL A 76 6.54 18.16 1.98
CA VAL A 76 5.85 17.32 0.97
C VAL A 76 6.22 17.78 -0.44
N ALA A 77 6.15 19.09 -0.73
CA ALA A 77 6.51 19.63 -2.04
C ALA A 77 7.97 19.33 -2.40
N GLY A 78 8.89 19.51 -1.44
CA GLY A 78 10.30 19.14 -1.62
C GLY A 78 10.50 17.65 -1.89
N CYS A 79 9.78 16.78 -1.19
CA CYS A 79 9.83 15.33 -1.41
C CYS A 79 9.31 14.94 -2.79
N LEU A 80 8.24 15.58 -3.29
CA LEU A 80 7.69 15.33 -4.63
C LEU A 80 8.69 15.73 -5.72
N ILE A 81 9.31 16.91 -5.58
CA ILE A 81 10.36 17.36 -6.50
C ILE A 81 11.55 16.39 -6.48
N TYR A 82 11.98 15.97 -5.29
CA TYR A 82 13.09 15.03 -5.16
C TYR A 82 12.77 13.65 -5.75
N LEU A 83 11.54 13.15 -5.55
CA LEU A 83 11.05 11.93 -6.17
C LEU A 83 11.07 12.00 -7.70
N TYR A 84 10.62 13.13 -8.27
CA TYR A 84 10.71 13.37 -9.71
C TYR A 84 12.15 13.30 -10.21
N TYR A 85 13.09 13.97 -9.53
CA TYR A 85 14.51 13.93 -9.91
C TYR A 85 15.09 12.52 -9.81
N LEU A 86 14.73 11.74 -8.79
CA LEU A 86 15.18 10.35 -8.64
C LEU A 86 14.72 9.50 -9.82
N LEU A 87 13.43 9.56 -10.17
CA LEU A 87 12.89 8.81 -11.31
C LEU A 87 13.54 9.26 -12.63
N ALA A 88 13.65 10.57 -12.86
CA ALA A 88 14.23 11.12 -14.08
C ALA A 88 15.72 10.75 -14.25
N ARG A 89 16.48 10.73 -13.16
CA ARG A 89 17.94 10.49 -13.20
C ARG A 89 18.33 9.02 -13.11
N PHE A 90 17.60 8.21 -12.35
CA PHE A 90 17.97 6.82 -12.08
C PHE A 90 17.11 5.80 -12.84
N CYS A 91 15.82 6.07 -13.08
CA CYS A 91 14.94 5.10 -13.76
C CYS A 91 14.95 5.31 -15.28
N VAL A 92 14.75 6.55 -15.75
CA VAL A 92 14.66 6.83 -17.20
C VAL A 92 15.88 6.34 -18.00
N PRO A 93 17.15 6.61 -17.64
CA PRO A 93 18.27 6.19 -18.49
C PRO A 93 18.48 4.67 -18.54
N VAL A 94 18.06 3.95 -17.50
CA VAL A 94 18.18 2.48 -17.43
C VAL A 94 17.16 1.81 -18.33
N PHE A 95 15.93 2.34 -18.39
CA PHE A 95 14.80 1.65 -19.03
C PHE A 95 14.38 2.23 -20.38
N ARG A 96 14.80 3.45 -20.74
CA ARG A 96 14.41 4.09 -22.00
C ARG A 96 14.75 3.25 -23.24
N ASN A 97 15.89 2.57 -23.22
CA ASN A 97 16.38 1.75 -24.33
C ASN A 97 16.02 0.26 -24.18
N PHE A 98 15.20 -0.08 -23.19
CA PHE A 98 14.80 -1.47 -22.94
C PHE A 98 13.92 -1.98 -24.09
N ASN A 99 14.09 -3.26 -24.47
CA ASN A 99 13.57 -3.94 -25.67
C ASN A 99 14.26 -3.67 -27.02
N HIS A 100 15.25 -2.79 -27.14
CA HIS A 100 16.04 -2.75 -28.39
C HIS A 100 16.95 -3.98 -28.56
N GLU A 101 17.24 -4.69 -27.48
CA GLU A 101 18.01 -5.94 -27.44
C GLU A 101 17.22 -7.01 -26.69
N SER A 102 17.48 -8.29 -26.98
CA SER A 102 16.84 -9.42 -26.30
C SER A 102 17.13 -9.38 -24.79
N VAL A 103 16.08 -9.42 -23.97
CA VAL A 103 16.17 -9.36 -22.51
C VAL A 103 16.90 -10.59 -21.97
N THR A 104 18.21 -10.45 -21.73
CA THR A 104 19.01 -11.53 -21.15
C THR A 104 18.88 -11.52 -19.63
N LEU A 105 18.84 -12.68 -18.98
CA LEU A 105 18.80 -12.82 -17.51
C LEU A 105 19.87 -11.96 -16.82
N LYS A 106 21.10 -11.91 -17.39
CA LYS A 106 22.20 -11.07 -16.92
C LYS A 106 21.82 -9.60 -16.84
N GLN A 107 21.15 -9.07 -17.87
CA GLN A 107 20.75 -7.66 -17.93
C GLN A 107 19.61 -7.37 -16.96
N LEU A 108 18.67 -8.29 -16.80
CA LEU A 108 17.60 -8.18 -15.80
C LEU A 108 18.17 -8.13 -14.38
N LEU A 109 19.15 -9.00 -14.06
CA LEU A 109 19.82 -9.01 -12.77
C LEU A 109 20.56 -7.69 -12.53
N LEU A 110 21.40 -7.27 -13.48
CA LEU A 110 22.15 -6.00 -13.38
C LEU A 110 21.21 -4.79 -13.21
N SER A 111 20.11 -4.74 -13.95
CA SER A 111 19.11 -3.67 -13.84
C SER A 111 18.41 -3.69 -12.48
N SER A 112 18.09 -4.89 -11.97
CA SER A 112 17.47 -5.06 -10.65
C SER A 112 18.38 -4.58 -9.53
N PHE A 113 19.68 -4.94 -9.57
CA PHE A 113 20.68 -4.44 -8.63
C PHE A 113 20.83 -2.91 -8.72
N GLY A 114 20.88 -2.37 -9.94
CA GLY A 114 20.91 -0.92 -10.17
C GLY A 114 19.67 -0.19 -9.60
N CYS A 115 18.53 -0.87 -9.49
CA CYS A 115 17.29 -0.32 -8.97
C CYS A 115 17.12 -0.42 -7.45
N MET A 116 17.96 -1.19 -6.73
CA MET A 116 17.80 -1.38 -5.28
C MET A 116 17.93 -0.08 -4.48
N LEU A 117 18.95 0.72 -4.79
CA LEU A 117 19.18 2.02 -4.15
C LEU A 117 18.07 3.04 -4.48
N PRO A 118 17.77 3.35 -5.76
CA PRO A 118 16.72 4.30 -6.07
C PRO A 118 15.35 3.81 -5.59
N GLY A 119 15.04 2.51 -5.72
CA GLY A 119 13.79 1.93 -5.22
C GLY A 119 13.61 2.11 -3.71
N THR A 120 14.66 1.90 -2.93
CA THR A 120 14.59 2.09 -1.47
C THR A 120 14.56 3.56 -1.08
N LEU A 121 15.30 4.44 -1.77
CA LEU A 121 15.18 5.88 -1.54
C LEU A 121 13.74 6.35 -1.77
N ILE A 122 13.11 5.89 -2.85
CA ILE A 122 11.71 6.20 -3.16
C ILE A 122 10.78 5.72 -2.06
N LEU A 123 10.97 4.50 -1.54
CA LEU A 123 10.20 4.00 -0.40
C LEU A 123 10.33 4.93 0.83
N LEU A 124 11.55 5.32 1.19
CA LEU A 124 11.81 6.17 2.35
C LEU A 124 11.24 7.59 2.20
N ILE A 125 11.39 8.18 1.02
CA ILE A 125 10.87 9.52 0.72
C ILE A 125 9.34 9.49 0.67
N ALA A 126 8.74 8.50 0.01
CA ALA A 126 7.29 8.35 -0.03
C ALA A 126 6.70 8.13 1.36
N PHE A 127 7.36 7.31 2.19
CA PHE A 127 7.01 7.12 3.59
C PHE A 127 7.02 8.46 4.36
N PHE A 128 8.12 9.21 4.27
CA PHE A 128 8.25 10.48 4.97
C PHE A 128 7.28 11.56 4.43
N ALA A 129 7.08 11.62 3.12
CA ALA A 129 6.16 12.58 2.50
C ALA A 129 4.71 12.31 2.93
N ILE A 130 4.28 11.06 2.88
CA ILE A 130 2.88 10.69 3.14
C ILE A 130 2.64 10.51 4.65
N LEU A 131 3.29 9.53 5.29
CA LEU A 131 2.95 9.15 6.66
C LEU A 131 3.41 10.16 7.70
N HIS A 132 4.54 10.83 7.46
CA HIS A 132 5.01 11.87 8.36
C HIS A 132 4.43 13.23 7.98
N SER A 133 4.85 13.80 6.86
CA SER A 133 4.61 15.22 6.56
C SER A 133 3.14 15.49 6.23
N TRP A 134 2.55 14.72 5.31
CA TRP A 134 1.16 14.92 4.88
C TRP A 134 0.16 14.63 6.00
N LEU A 135 0.23 13.46 6.64
CA LEU A 135 -0.71 13.14 7.73
C LEU A 135 -0.58 14.11 8.91
N ASN A 136 0.62 14.54 9.30
CA ASN A 136 0.78 15.54 10.36
C ASN A 136 0.29 16.94 9.96
N ALA A 137 0.44 17.34 8.69
CA ALA A 137 -0.12 18.60 8.20
C ALA A 137 -1.65 18.62 8.31
N PHE A 138 -2.32 17.55 7.88
CA PHE A 138 -3.77 17.40 8.01
C PHE A 138 -4.20 17.24 9.47
N ALA A 139 -3.44 16.50 10.29
CA ALA A 139 -3.74 16.35 11.71
C ALA A 139 -3.72 17.69 12.44
N GLU A 140 -2.69 18.51 12.21
CA GLU A 140 -2.59 19.83 12.83
C GLU A 140 -3.69 20.78 12.33
N MET A 141 -3.95 20.81 11.01
CA MET A 141 -4.99 21.65 10.42
C MET A 141 -6.39 21.33 10.97
N LEU A 142 -6.67 20.04 11.20
CA LEU A 142 -7.95 19.56 11.73
C LEU A 142 -7.98 19.51 13.26
N ARG A 143 -6.91 19.94 13.95
CA ARG A 143 -6.76 19.84 15.41
C ARG A 143 -6.85 18.41 15.95
N PHE A 144 -6.44 17.42 15.18
CA PHE A 144 -6.37 16.02 15.60
C PHE A 144 -5.08 15.78 16.41
N ALA A 145 -5.23 15.31 17.65
CA ALA A 145 -4.11 15.13 18.58
C ALA A 145 -3.46 13.75 18.52
N ASP A 146 -4.17 12.72 18.05
CA ASP A 146 -3.64 11.35 17.96
C ASP A 146 -2.78 11.19 16.69
N ARG A 147 -1.49 11.50 16.81
CA ARG A 147 -0.56 11.57 15.67
C ARG A 147 0.32 10.33 15.52
N LEU A 148 -0.06 9.20 16.12
CA LEU A 148 0.70 7.96 16.05
C LEU A 148 0.44 7.20 14.74
N PHE A 149 0.88 7.77 13.62
CA PHE A 149 0.66 7.17 12.29
C PHE A 149 1.61 6.01 11.98
N TYR A 150 2.77 5.97 12.63
CA TYR A 150 3.79 4.94 12.49
C TYR A 150 4.62 4.84 13.78
N LYS A 151 5.34 3.74 13.95
CA LYS A 151 6.30 3.50 15.04
C LYS A 151 7.71 3.31 14.47
N ASP A 152 8.68 2.97 15.30
CA ASP A 152 10.09 2.73 14.95
C ASP A 152 10.30 1.45 14.12
N TRP A 153 9.61 1.36 12.98
CA TRP A 153 9.59 0.19 12.11
C TRP A 153 10.98 -0.15 11.57
N TRP A 154 11.88 0.82 11.46
CA TRP A 154 13.27 0.64 11.02
C TRP A 154 14.10 -0.21 11.99
N ASN A 155 13.70 -0.28 13.27
CA ASN A 155 14.33 -1.12 14.30
C ASN A 155 13.65 -2.49 14.44
N SER A 156 12.70 -2.82 13.57
CA SER A 156 11.98 -4.10 13.64
C SER A 156 12.93 -5.29 13.50
N LYS A 157 12.69 -6.34 14.29
CA LYS A 157 13.47 -7.59 14.27
C LYS A 157 12.71 -8.76 13.66
N SER A 158 11.53 -8.52 13.12
CA SER A 158 10.67 -9.51 12.48
C SER A 158 9.69 -8.79 11.55
N TYR A 159 9.35 -9.44 10.44
CA TYR A 159 8.33 -8.95 9.51
C TYR A 159 6.98 -8.74 10.20
N ALA A 160 6.63 -9.59 11.17
CA ALA A 160 5.40 -9.41 11.97
C ALA A 160 5.39 -8.09 12.75
N ILE A 161 6.54 -7.59 13.21
CA ILE A 161 6.63 -6.28 13.90
C ILE A 161 6.61 -5.17 12.86
N TRP A 162 7.33 -5.33 11.75
CA TRP A 162 7.39 -4.35 10.67
C TRP A 162 6.01 -4.01 10.10
N TYR A 163 5.20 -5.01 9.75
CA TYR A 163 3.84 -4.80 9.22
C TYR A 163 2.91 -4.02 10.16
N ARG A 164 3.12 -4.14 11.48
CA ARG A 164 2.29 -3.45 12.50
C ARG A 164 2.77 -2.03 12.80
N THR A 165 4.02 -1.72 12.49
CA THR A 165 4.68 -0.48 12.88
C THR A 165 4.91 0.47 11.72
N TRP A 166 4.94 -0.03 10.47
CA TRP A 166 5.14 0.77 9.26
C TRP A 166 4.02 1.79 9.03
N ASN A 167 2.77 1.33 8.99
CA ASN A 167 1.58 2.17 8.79
C ASN A 167 0.51 1.77 9.80
N CYS A 168 0.53 2.41 10.96
CA CYS A 168 -0.40 2.11 12.04
C CYS A 168 -1.84 2.43 11.64
N VAL A 169 -2.08 3.45 10.82
CA VAL A 169 -3.43 3.83 10.37
C VAL A 169 -4.13 2.70 9.62
N VAL A 170 -3.46 2.11 8.64
CA VAL A 170 -4.01 0.99 7.85
C VAL A 170 -4.00 -0.30 8.65
N HIS A 171 -2.94 -0.53 9.44
CA HIS A 171 -2.87 -1.70 10.31
C HIS A 171 -4.04 -1.75 11.30
N ASP A 172 -4.34 -0.64 11.97
CA ASP A 172 -5.38 -0.60 13.00
C ASP A 172 -6.78 -0.78 12.41
N TRP A 173 -6.99 -0.29 11.18
CA TRP A 173 -8.20 -0.57 10.39
C TRP A 173 -8.33 -2.05 10.05
N LEU A 174 -7.29 -2.65 9.46
CA LEU A 174 -7.25 -4.08 9.13
C LEU A 174 -7.44 -4.95 10.37
N PHE A 175 -6.84 -4.57 11.50
CA PHE A 175 -6.98 -5.30 12.75
C PHE A 175 -8.39 -5.19 13.33
N THR A 176 -8.97 -3.98 13.32
CA THR A 176 -10.25 -3.72 14.00
C THR A 176 -11.43 -4.28 13.22
N TYR A 177 -11.49 -4.04 11.90
CA TYR A 177 -12.67 -4.39 11.09
C TYR A 177 -12.53 -5.69 10.32
N VAL A 178 -11.31 -6.14 10.00
CA VAL A 178 -11.11 -7.35 9.19
C VAL A 178 -10.68 -8.52 10.08
N TYR A 179 -9.59 -8.36 10.83
CA TYR A 179 -9.04 -9.45 11.63
C TYR A 179 -9.99 -9.90 12.76
N LYS A 180 -10.54 -8.95 13.53
CA LYS A 180 -11.45 -9.27 14.64
C LYS A 180 -12.75 -9.89 14.13
N ASP A 181 -13.33 -9.34 13.08
CA ASP A 181 -14.60 -9.83 12.52
C ASP A 181 -14.47 -11.24 11.95
N ILE A 182 -13.41 -11.50 11.17
CA ILE A 182 -13.12 -12.86 10.68
C ILE A 182 -12.88 -13.80 11.86
N SER A 183 -12.14 -13.36 12.89
CA SER A 183 -11.91 -14.17 14.08
C SER A 183 -13.20 -14.48 14.83
N SER A 184 -14.13 -13.53 14.92
CA SER A 184 -15.45 -13.71 15.55
C SER A 184 -16.35 -14.61 14.70
N LEU A 185 -16.36 -14.43 13.39
CA LEU A 185 -17.12 -15.27 12.44
C LEU A 185 -16.65 -16.72 12.50
N LEU A 186 -15.35 -16.98 12.50
CA LEU A 186 -14.79 -18.34 12.60
C LEU A 186 -15.17 -19.00 13.94
N LYS A 187 -15.19 -18.25 15.04
CA LYS A 187 -15.67 -18.74 16.34
C LYS A 187 -17.18 -19.05 16.31
N TYR A 188 -17.98 -18.19 15.71
CA TYR A 188 -19.43 -18.39 15.57
C TYR A 188 -19.75 -19.64 14.74
N LEU A 189 -19.01 -19.87 13.65
CA LEU A 189 -19.14 -21.07 12.81
C LEU A 189 -18.51 -22.33 13.42
N ASN A 190 -17.99 -22.25 14.65
CA ASN A 190 -17.31 -23.33 15.37
C ASN A 190 -16.13 -23.95 14.59
N ILE A 191 -15.50 -23.18 13.69
CA ILE A 191 -14.34 -23.61 12.91
C ILE A 191 -13.09 -23.31 13.74
N GLN A 192 -12.44 -24.36 14.25
CA GLN A 192 -11.17 -24.24 14.97
C GLN A 192 -10.01 -23.98 13.99
N CYS A 193 -9.93 -22.76 13.49
CA CYS A 193 -8.75 -22.26 12.80
C CYS A 193 -7.79 -21.58 13.78
N GLY A 194 -6.51 -21.89 13.68
CA GLY A 194 -5.48 -21.15 14.41
C GLY A 194 -5.42 -19.67 13.98
N ARG A 195 -4.64 -18.86 14.71
CA ARG A 195 -4.46 -17.42 14.40
C ARG A 195 -3.92 -17.14 12.99
N ALA A 196 -3.35 -18.14 12.32
CA ALA A 196 -2.82 -18.03 10.97
C ALA A 196 -3.89 -17.75 9.91
N THR A 197 -5.11 -18.30 10.05
CA THR A 197 -6.18 -18.13 9.05
C THR A 197 -6.66 -16.68 8.96
N PRO A 198 -7.12 -16.01 10.05
CA PRO A 198 -7.53 -14.60 9.96
C PRO A 198 -6.36 -13.69 9.54
N MET A 199 -5.11 -14.02 9.91
CA MET A 199 -3.94 -13.33 9.38
C MET A 199 -3.80 -13.49 7.86
N ALA A 200 -3.92 -14.71 7.33
CA ALA A 200 -3.83 -14.99 5.90
C ALA A 200 -4.87 -14.19 5.10
N VAL A 201 -6.11 -14.12 5.60
CA VAL A 201 -7.17 -13.35 4.92
C VAL A 201 -6.86 -11.86 4.92
N VAL A 202 -6.42 -11.30 6.04
CA VAL A 202 -6.01 -9.88 6.13
C VAL A 202 -4.86 -9.57 5.18
N PHE A 203 -3.84 -10.43 5.12
CA PHE A 203 -2.71 -10.27 4.22
C PHE A 203 -3.10 -10.40 2.75
N LEU A 204 -3.94 -11.37 2.40
CA LEU A 204 -4.45 -11.55 1.04
C LEU A 204 -5.27 -10.34 0.60
N LEU A 205 -6.19 -9.87 1.44
CA LEU A 205 -7.00 -8.69 1.17
C LEU A 205 -6.10 -7.47 0.95
N SER A 206 -5.11 -7.27 1.83
CA SER A 206 -4.13 -6.20 1.68
C SER A 206 -3.34 -6.31 0.37
N ALA A 207 -2.87 -7.50 0.00
CA ALA A 207 -2.14 -7.74 -1.24
C ALA A 207 -2.98 -7.39 -2.48
N ILE A 208 -4.26 -7.76 -2.49
CA ILE A 208 -5.21 -7.45 -3.57
C ILE A 208 -5.39 -5.93 -3.69
N PHE A 209 -5.57 -5.22 -2.58
CA PHE A 209 -5.72 -3.75 -2.61
C PHE A 209 -4.48 -3.05 -3.14
N HIS A 210 -3.28 -3.50 -2.74
CA HIS A 210 -2.03 -2.95 -3.25
C HIS A 210 -1.90 -3.16 -4.76
N GLU A 211 -2.17 -4.38 -5.23
CA GLU A 211 -2.14 -4.70 -6.67
C GLU A 211 -3.18 -3.92 -7.47
N TYR A 212 -4.38 -3.77 -6.91
CA TYR A 212 -5.46 -2.99 -7.52
C TYR A 212 -5.04 -1.52 -7.72
N ILE A 213 -4.45 -0.89 -6.70
CA ILE A 213 -3.98 0.50 -6.79
C ILE A 213 -2.88 0.62 -7.87
N VAL A 214 -1.92 -0.31 -7.91
CA VAL A 214 -0.86 -0.28 -8.92
C VAL A 214 -1.42 -0.50 -10.32
N THR A 215 -2.31 -1.47 -10.49
CA THR A 215 -2.97 -1.77 -11.77
C THR A 215 -3.76 -0.55 -12.29
N MET A 216 -4.50 0.13 -11.41
CA MET A 216 -5.27 1.31 -11.79
C MET A 216 -4.39 2.53 -12.10
N THR A 217 -3.26 2.70 -11.42
CA THR A 217 -2.32 3.81 -11.67
C THR A 217 -1.48 3.60 -12.92
N MET A 218 -1.08 2.36 -13.22
CA MET A 218 -0.27 2.01 -14.38
C MET A 218 -1.10 1.70 -15.64
N GLY A 219 -2.37 1.31 -15.49
CA GLY A 219 -3.27 0.99 -16.61
C GLY A 219 -3.11 -0.40 -17.21
N PHE A 220 -2.34 -1.29 -16.56
CA PHE A 220 -2.15 -2.69 -16.94
C PHE A 220 -2.03 -3.58 -15.70
N PHE A 221 -2.32 -4.87 -15.85
CA PHE A 221 -2.24 -5.84 -14.76
C PHE A 221 -0.90 -6.58 -14.80
N TYR A 222 -0.11 -6.46 -13.73
CA TYR A 222 1.18 -7.14 -13.62
C TYR A 222 1.45 -7.53 -12.15
N PRO A 223 1.05 -8.74 -11.70
CA PRO A 223 0.85 -9.09 -10.29
C PRO A 223 2.14 -9.40 -9.51
N VAL A 224 3.21 -8.67 -9.79
CA VAL A 224 4.50 -8.84 -9.09
C VAL A 224 4.38 -8.41 -7.64
N LEU A 225 3.72 -7.29 -7.35
CA LEU A 225 3.51 -6.83 -5.98
C LEU A 225 2.67 -7.83 -5.19
N PHE A 226 1.60 -8.35 -5.78
CA PHE A 226 0.80 -9.41 -5.16
C PHE A 226 1.62 -10.63 -4.75
N VAL A 227 2.46 -11.16 -5.65
CA VAL A 227 3.28 -12.36 -5.37
C VAL A 227 4.36 -12.07 -4.34
N MET A 228 5.06 -10.93 -4.44
CA MET A 228 6.14 -10.58 -3.52
C MET A 228 5.63 -10.25 -2.12
N PHE A 229 4.56 -9.46 -2.02
CA PHE A 229 3.97 -9.05 -0.74
C PHE A 229 3.14 -10.17 -0.11
N GLY A 230 2.20 -10.73 -0.87
CA GLY A 230 1.24 -11.73 -0.40
C GLY A 230 1.81 -13.14 -0.29
N GLY A 231 2.80 -13.49 -1.11
CA GLY A 231 3.49 -14.79 -1.05
C GLY A 231 4.72 -14.74 -0.16
N ILE A 232 5.79 -14.09 -0.64
CA ILE A 232 7.10 -14.09 0.03
C ILE A 232 7.04 -13.36 1.37
N GLY A 233 6.44 -12.16 1.41
CA GLY A 233 6.29 -11.36 2.61
C GLY A 233 5.47 -12.04 3.70
N PHE A 234 4.39 -12.73 3.32
CA PHE A 234 3.61 -13.56 4.24
C PHE A 234 4.42 -14.74 4.78
N GLY A 235 5.18 -15.43 3.93
CA GLY A 235 6.08 -16.50 4.35
C GLY A 235 7.11 -16.05 5.38
N PHE A 236 7.69 -14.85 5.20
CA PHE A 236 8.64 -14.27 6.15
C PHE A 236 8.06 -13.97 7.54
N MET A 237 6.73 -13.83 7.67
CA MET A 237 6.08 -13.65 8.96
C MET A 237 6.17 -14.90 9.85
N PHE A 238 6.18 -16.10 9.24
CA PHE A 238 6.22 -17.38 9.96
C PHE A 238 7.62 -17.96 10.13
N LEU A 239 8.66 -17.24 9.69
CA LEU A 239 10.04 -17.58 10.03
C LEU A 239 10.23 -17.39 11.54
N GLY A 240 9.89 -18.44 12.29
CA GLY A 240 9.81 -18.52 13.75
C GLY A 240 11.16 -18.59 14.44
N LEU A 241 12.09 -17.72 14.05
CA LEU A 241 13.40 -17.64 14.64
C LEU A 241 13.41 -16.49 15.65
N LYS A 242 13.78 -16.80 16.90
CA LYS A 242 13.66 -15.89 18.04
C LYS A 242 14.28 -14.51 17.70
N PRO A 243 13.55 -13.39 17.88
CA PRO A 243 13.93 -12.06 17.40
C PRO A 243 15.02 -11.38 18.24
N THR A 244 15.97 -12.12 18.80
CA THR A 244 16.97 -11.58 19.74
C THR A 244 18.15 -10.91 19.03
N HIS A 245 18.47 -11.30 17.80
CA HIS A 245 19.67 -10.83 17.09
C HIS A 245 19.44 -9.63 16.16
N GLN A 246 20.35 -8.65 16.19
CA GLN A 246 20.44 -7.53 15.24
C GLN A 246 20.54 -8.00 13.78
N ALA A 247 21.03 -9.22 13.55
CA ALA A 247 21.08 -9.85 12.23
C ALA A 247 19.71 -9.89 11.52
N TRP A 248 18.60 -10.00 12.26
CA TRP A 248 17.26 -9.97 11.68
C TRP A 248 16.86 -8.61 11.13
N ASN A 249 17.32 -7.55 11.78
CA ASN A 249 17.11 -6.20 11.28
C ASN A 249 17.86 -6.00 9.95
N VAL A 250 19.12 -6.44 9.90
CA VAL A 250 19.93 -6.43 8.67
C VAL A 250 19.29 -7.26 7.56
N PHE A 251 18.85 -8.49 7.88
CA PHE A 251 18.14 -9.35 6.94
C PHE A 251 16.92 -8.66 6.35
N MET A 252 16.06 -8.10 7.20
CA MET A 252 14.85 -7.37 6.78
C MET A 252 15.18 -6.17 5.88
N TRP A 253 16.22 -5.40 6.19
CA TRP A 253 16.66 -4.29 5.33
C TRP A 253 17.16 -4.76 3.97
N ILE A 254 17.96 -5.84 3.93
CA ILE A 254 18.45 -6.42 2.67
C ILE A 254 17.28 -6.91 1.82
N THR A 255 16.35 -7.68 2.41
CA THR A 255 15.19 -8.20 1.68
C THR A 255 14.22 -7.09 1.26
N LEU A 256 14.07 -6.02 2.05
CA LEU A 256 13.31 -4.82 1.67
C LEU A 256 13.96 -4.09 0.48
N MET A 257 15.28 -3.93 0.49
CA MET A 257 16.04 -3.29 -0.60
C MET A 257 15.94 -4.09 -1.90
N ILE A 258 16.10 -5.42 -1.81
CA ILE A 258 15.93 -6.33 -2.95
C ILE A 258 14.48 -6.25 -3.45
N GLY A 259 13.52 -6.27 -2.53
CA GLY A 259 12.09 -6.19 -2.85
C GLY A 259 11.73 -4.93 -3.62
N MET A 260 12.15 -3.76 -3.11
CA MET A 260 11.92 -2.48 -3.77
C MET A 260 12.65 -2.37 -5.11
N GLY A 261 13.87 -2.90 -5.22
CA GLY A 261 14.63 -2.92 -6.47
C GLY A 261 13.96 -3.76 -7.55
N LEU A 262 13.46 -4.95 -7.20
CA LEU A 262 12.71 -5.82 -8.11
C LEU A 262 11.39 -5.20 -8.54
N LEU A 263 10.62 -4.62 -7.61
CA LEU A 263 9.37 -3.94 -7.94
C LEU A 263 9.61 -2.78 -8.90
N MET A 264 10.57 -1.91 -8.57
CA MET A 264 10.93 -0.77 -9.42
C MET A 264 11.36 -1.23 -10.81
N CYS A 265 12.21 -2.26 -10.88
CA CYS A 265 12.70 -2.81 -12.12
C CYS A 265 11.54 -3.37 -12.95
N LEU A 266 10.85 -4.39 -12.45
CA LEU A 266 9.86 -5.16 -13.21
C LEU A 266 8.67 -4.28 -13.68
N TYR A 267 8.17 -3.37 -12.85
CA TYR A 267 7.11 -2.44 -13.29
C TYR A 267 7.61 -1.42 -14.32
N SER A 268 8.84 -0.93 -14.19
CA SER A 268 9.42 -0.04 -15.20
C SER A 268 9.64 -0.77 -16.52
N LEU A 269 10.11 -2.02 -16.48
CA LEU A 269 10.27 -2.86 -17.67
C LEU A 269 8.97 -3.00 -18.42
N GLU A 270 7.88 -3.37 -17.72
CA GLU A 270 6.58 -3.54 -18.35
C GLU A 270 6.04 -2.23 -18.92
N TRP A 271 6.22 -1.11 -18.20
CA TRP A 271 5.83 0.21 -18.69
C TRP A 271 6.54 0.61 -19.99
N TYR A 272 7.88 0.46 -20.05
CA TYR A 272 8.66 0.80 -21.24
C TYR A 272 8.46 -0.22 -22.37
N ALA A 273 8.26 -1.50 -22.06
CA ALA A 273 7.91 -2.52 -23.05
C ALA A 273 6.58 -2.20 -23.74
N ARG A 274 5.57 -1.75 -22.99
CA ARG A 274 4.28 -1.31 -23.55
C ARG A 274 4.39 -0.05 -24.41
N LYS A 275 5.33 0.84 -24.10
CA LYS A 275 5.57 2.05 -24.88
C LYS A 275 6.32 1.77 -26.19
N ASN A 276 7.27 0.85 -26.16
CA ASN A 276 8.15 0.56 -27.29
C ASN A 276 7.56 -0.48 -28.26
N CYS A 277 6.64 -1.34 -27.79
CA CYS A 277 6.05 -2.41 -28.60
C CYS A 277 4.63 -2.08 -29.07
N PRO A 278 4.23 -2.50 -30.29
CA PRO A 278 2.86 -2.32 -30.79
C PRO A 278 1.85 -3.19 -30.01
N VAL A 279 0.57 -2.78 -30.06
CA VAL A 279 -0.54 -3.52 -29.44
C VAL A 279 -0.73 -4.85 -30.16
N THR A 280 -0.75 -5.95 -29.41
CA THR A 280 -0.65 -7.31 -29.99
C THR A 280 -1.96 -8.09 -29.95
N ALA A 281 -2.91 -7.73 -29.08
CA ALA A 281 -4.13 -8.49 -28.82
C ALA A 281 -5.35 -7.57 -28.58
N ASP A 282 -6.54 -8.18 -28.46
CA ASP A 282 -7.78 -7.51 -28.07
C ASP A 282 -7.62 -6.67 -26.81
N SER A 283 -8.37 -5.56 -26.69
CA SER A 283 -8.11 -4.50 -25.69
C SER A 283 -8.05 -4.96 -24.23
N PHE A 284 -8.71 -6.07 -23.88
CA PHE A 284 -8.69 -6.63 -22.52
C PHE A 284 -7.51 -7.57 -22.29
N LEU A 285 -7.24 -8.48 -23.24
CA LEU A 285 -6.13 -9.44 -23.12
C LEU A 285 -4.78 -8.73 -23.18
N ASP A 286 -4.67 -7.64 -23.94
CA ASP A 286 -3.47 -6.80 -23.98
C ASP A 286 -3.12 -6.20 -22.61
N LYS A 287 -4.12 -5.95 -21.74
CA LYS A 287 -3.89 -5.46 -20.37
C LYS A 287 -3.48 -6.55 -19.39
N LEU A 288 -3.80 -7.82 -19.68
CA LEU A 288 -3.53 -8.96 -18.81
C LEU A 288 -2.20 -9.64 -19.12
N ILE A 289 -1.83 -9.68 -20.42
CA ILE A 289 -0.61 -10.34 -20.87
C ILE A 289 0.57 -9.36 -20.76
N PRO A 290 1.65 -9.71 -20.02
CA PRO A 290 2.81 -8.85 -19.90
C PRO A 290 3.61 -8.78 -21.21
N ARG A 291 3.95 -7.57 -21.63
CA ARG A 291 4.75 -7.32 -22.86
C ARG A 291 6.23 -7.52 -22.66
N THR A 292 6.70 -7.49 -21.40
CA THR A 292 8.10 -7.72 -21.05
C THR A 292 8.64 -9.06 -21.57
N TRP A 293 7.79 -10.08 -21.68
CA TRP A 293 8.19 -11.44 -22.08
C TRP A 293 7.73 -11.85 -23.47
N THR A 294 6.81 -11.10 -24.07
CA THR A 294 6.13 -11.47 -25.32
C THR A 294 6.58 -10.63 -26.51
N CYS A 295 7.18 -9.46 -26.28
CA CYS A 295 7.66 -8.60 -27.34
C CYS A 295 9.18 -8.77 -27.57
N GLU A 296 9.55 -9.43 -28.66
CA GLU A 296 10.88 -9.34 -29.24
C GLU A 296 10.88 -8.34 -30.41
N LEU A 297 11.36 -7.11 -30.15
CA LEU A 297 11.35 -6.01 -31.13
C LEU A 297 12.05 -6.38 -32.46
N ARG A 298 13.02 -7.29 -32.41
CA ARG A 298 13.75 -7.80 -33.58
C ARG A 298 12.88 -8.61 -34.54
N LEU A 299 11.86 -9.31 -34.04
CA LEU A 299 10.89 -10.04 -34.87
C LEU A 299 9.89 -9.06 -35.50
N TRP A 300 9.41 -8.08 -34.73
CA TRP A 300 8.46 -7.07 -35.21
C TRP A 300 9.05 -6.12 -36.26
N GLN A 301 10.33 -5.76 -36.16
CA GLN A 301 11.00 -4.94 -37.17
C GLN A 301 11.08 -5.68 -38.52
N ASN A 302 11.29 -7.00 -38.50
CA ASN A 302 11.31 -7.83 -39.71
C ASN A 302 9.91 -8.00 -40.35
N ASP A 303 8.85 -7.97 -39.53
CA ASP A 303 7.46 -8.03 -40.01
C ASP A 303 6.97 -6.68 -40.60
N LEU A 304 7.54 -5.55 -40.14
CA LEU A 304 7.21 -4.21 -40.65
C LEU A 304 8.04 -3.83 -41.89
N ASP A 305 9.26 -4.37 -42.03
CA ASP A 305 10.12 -4.22 -43.21
C ASP A 305 10.50 -5.60 -43.79
N PRO A 306 9.60 -6.28 -44.54
CA PRO A 306 9.92 -7.56 -45.19
C PRO A 306 11.00 -7.45 -46.29
N GLY A 307 11.57 -6.26 -46.52
CA GLY A 307 12.41 -5.95 -47.68
C GLY A 307 13.92 -5.80 -47.43
N VAL A 308 14.45 -5.97 -46.21
CA VAL A 308 15.87 -5.65 -45.93
C VAL A 308 16.75 -6.86 -45.56
N THR A 309 16.23 -8.09 -45.58
CA THR A 309 17.10 -9.29 -45.55
C THR A 309 17.26 -9.86 -46.96
N GLY A 310 18.16 -9.25 -47.73
CA GLY A 310 18.47 -9.68 -49.08
C GLY A 310 19.62 -8.92 -49.72
N GLN A 311 20.80 -8.90 -49.08
CA GLN A 311 22.13 -8.92 -49.71
C GLN A 311 23.23 -9.04 -48.66
#